data_AF-A0A1A8H4H4-F1
#
_entry.id   AF-A0A1A8H4H4-F1
#
_cell.length_a   1.000
_cell.length_b   1.000
_cell.length_c   1.000
_cell.angle_alpha   90.00
_cell.angle_beta   90.00
_cell.angle_gamma   90.00
#
_symmetry.space_group_name_H-M   'P 1'
#
loop_
_entity.id
_entity.type
_entity.pdbx_description
1 polymer ?
#
loop_
_entity_poly.entity_id
_entity_poly.type
_entity_poly.pdbx_seq_one_letter_code
_entity_poly.pdbx_strand_id
1 'polypeptide(L)'
;KLHAIIDPSHRIEFPNIPEKDLLDVLKRCLVRNPRERISIAELLEHPYLQLEAQASPEPEQTCDRDLKRILTDLAALQSPSSIVRAANNLAKMC
;
A
#
# COMPACT_ATOMS: atom_id res chain seq x y z
N LYS A 1 31.69 1.45 -14.17
CA LYS A 1 30.29 1.21 -13.71
C LYS A 1 29.27 1.65 -14.75
N LEU A 2 29.27 2.90 -15.24
CA LEU A 2 28.32 3.35 -16.28
C LEU A 2 28.36 2.54 -17.59
N HIS A 3 29.54 2.08 -18.01
CA HIS A 3 29.68 1.29 -19.23
C HIS A 3 28.85 -0.01 -19.22
N ALA A 4 28.66 -0.65 -18.07
CA ALA A 4 27.87 -1.89 -17.97
C ALA A 4 26.37 -1.64 -18.26
N ILE A 5 25.87 -0.42 -17.99
CA ILE A 5 24.47 -0.07 -18.21
C ILE A 5 24.20 0.11 -19.71
N ILE A 6 25.07 0.87 -20.39
CA ILE A 6 24.89 1.20 -21.82
C ILE A 6 25.36 0.09 -22.77
N ASP A 7 26.23 -0.83 -22.31
CA ASP A 7 26.71 -1.94 -23.14
C ASP A 7 25.58 -2.95 -23.42
N PRO A 8 25.15 -3.12 -24.69
CA PRO A 8 24.11 -4.09 -25.05
C PRO A 8 24.54 -5.54 -24.80
N SER A 9 25.84 -5.82 -24.74
CA SER A 9 26.40 -7.15 -24.52
C SER A 9 26.32 -7.58 -23.06
N HIS A 10 26.25 -6.62 -22.14
CA HIS A 10 26.15 -6.88 -20.72
C HIS A 10 24.75 -7.41 -20.37
N ARG A 11 24.60 -8.71 -20.11
CA ARG A 11 23.28 -9.27 -19.77
C ARG A 11 22.91 -8.97 -18.31
N ILE A 12 21.67 -8.52 -18.10
CA ILE A 12 21.10 -8.39 -16.76
C ILE A 12 20.63 -9.78 -16.33
N GLU A 13 21.05 -10.21 -15.14
CA GLU A 13 20.62 -11.48 -14.57
C GLU A 13 19.25 -11.34 -13.91
N PHE A 14 18.35 -12.27 -14.23
CA PHE A 14 17.00 -12.34 -13.67
C PHE A 14 16.84 -13.70 -12.98
N PRO A 15 17.26 -13.83 -11.71
CA PRO A 15 17.17 -15.10 -10.99
C PRO A 15 15.72 -15.54 -10.84
N ASN A 16 15.52 -16.85 -10.71
CA ASN A 16 14.19 -17.41 -10.58
C ASN A 16 13.61 -17.09 -9.20
N ILE A 17 12.49 -16.35 -9.17
CA ILE A 17 11.76 -16.01 -7.96
C ILE A 17 10.35 -16.63 -7.98
N PRO A 18 9.69 -16.82 -6.82
CA PRO A 18 8.31 -17.33 -6.78
C PRO A 18 7.34 -16.42 -7.55
N GLU A 19 7.52 -15.12 -7.44
CA GLU A 19 6.67 -14.11 -8.04
C GLU A 19 7.01 -13.87 -9.52
N LYS A 20 6.32 -14.62 -10.39
CA LYS A 20 6.59 -14.60 -11.84
C LYS A 20 6.20 -13.27 -12.49
N ASP A 21 5.15 -12.64 -12.00
CA ASP A 21 4.65 -11.39 -12.58
C ASP A 21 5.62 -10.24 -12.30
N LEU A 22 6.22 -10.19 -11.10
CA LEU A 22 7.31 -9.26 -10.79
C LEU A 22 8.51 -9.49 -11.71
N LEU A 23 8.92 -10.75 -11.86
CA LEU A 23 10.04 -11.11 -12.73
C LEU A 23 9.81 -10.67 -14.18
N ASP A 24 8.59 -10.78 -14.67
CA ASP A 24 8.22 -10.35 -16.03
C ASP A 24 8.26 -8.82 -16.17
N VAL A 25 7.71 -8.08 -15.21
CA VAL A 25 7.80 -6.61 -15.16
C VAL A 25 9.26 -6.16 -15.21
N LEU A 26 10.13 -6.74 -14.38
CA LEU A 26 11.55 -6.39 -14.33
C LEU A 26 12.23 -6.60 -15.69
N LYS A 27 11.94 -7.73 -16.37
CA LYS A 27 12.50 -8.02 -17.70
C LYS A 27 12.03 -7.02 -18.76
N ARG A 28 10.76 -6.64 -18.75
CA ARG A 28 10.17 -5.71 -19.72
C ARG A 28 10.60 -4.25 -19.49
N CYS A 29 10.79 -3.86 -18.23
CA CYS A 29 11.24 -2.50 -17.86
C CYS A 29 12.72 -2.26 -18.11
N LEU A 30 13.58 -3.28 -17.92
CA LEU A 30 15.03 -3.16 -18.06
C LEU A 30 15.54 -3.47 -19.47
N VAL A 31 14.66 -3.40 -20.48
CA VAL A 31 15.05 -3.44 -21.89
C VAL A 31 15.87 -2.19 -22.23
N ARG A 32 17.05 -2.41 -22.80
CA ARG A 32 18.00 -1.34 -23.13
C ARG A 32 17.49 -0.40 -24.21
N ASN A 33 16.93 -0.96 -25.27
CA ASN A 33 16.33 -0.18 -26.35
C ASN A 33 15.03 0.46 -25.85
N PRO A 34 14.93 1.79 -25.73
CA PRO A 34 13.72 2.44 -25.21
C PRO A 34 12.49 2.22 -26.10
N ARG A 35 12.68 1.93 -27.39
CA ARG A 35 11.57 1.63 -28.31
C ARG A 35 10.95 0.25 -28.11
N GLU A 36 11.69 -0.67 -27.51
CA GLU A 36 11.25 -2.03 -27.19
C GLU A 36 10.83 -2.18 -25.72
N ARG A 37 11.12 -1.17 -24.90
CA ARG A 37 10.75 -1.15 -23.49
C ARG A 37 9.25 -0.96 -23.35
N ILE A 38 8.64 -1.69 -22.43
CA ILE A 38 7.23 -1.52 -22.09
C ILE A 38 6.92 -0.06 -21.74
N SER A 39 5.81 0.45 -22.27
CA SER A 39 5.31 1.77 -21.93
C SER A 39 4.62 1.76 -20.56
N ILE A 40 4.42 2.94 -19.98
CA ILE A 40 3.71 3.05 -18.70
C ILE A 40 2.25 2.58 -18.83
N ALA A 41 1.57 2.88 -19.94
CA ALA A 41 0.20 2.44 -20.17
C ALA A 41 0.09 0.90 -20.18
N GLU A 42 0.96 0.23 -20.93
CA GLU A 42 1.02 -1.23 -20.97
C GLU A 42 1.43 -1.85 -19.62
N LEU A 43 2.30 -1.18 -18.86
CA LEU A 43 2.70 -1.64 -17.53
C LEU A 43 1.54 -1.58 -16.53
N LEU A 44 0.71 -0.54 -16.57
CA LEU A 44 -0.48 -0.42 -15.71
C LEU A 44 -1.52 -1.52 -15.98
N GLU A 45 -1.51 -2.08 -17.19
CA GLU A 45 -2.35 -3.23 -17.56
C GLU A 45 -1.74 -4.58 -17.16
N HIS A 46 -0.51 -4.60 -16.62
CA HIS A 46 0.19 -5.84 -16.27
C HIS A 46 -0.39 -6.50 -15.01
N PRO A 47 -0.53 -7.84 -14.96
CA PRO A 47 -1.10 -8.57 -13.81
C PRO A 47 -0.48 -8.21 -12.47
N TYR A 48 0.84 -8.01 -12.44
CA TYR A 48 1.60 -7.58 -11.26
C TYR A 48 0.99 -6.35 -10.56
N LEU A 49 0.51 -5.36 -11.32
CA LEU A 49 -0.10 -4.14 -10.76
C LEU A 49 -1.63 -4.25 -10.58
N GLN A 50 -2.25 -5.28 -11.17
CA GLN A 50 -3.68 -5.55 -11.01
C GLN A 50 -3.97 -6.34 -9.73
N LEU A 51 -3.01 -7.15 -9.26
CA LEU A 51 -3.12 -7.96 -8.05
C LEU A 51 -3.21 -7.11 -6.76
N GLU A 52 -2.61 -5.92 -6.72
CA GLU A 52 -2.60 -5.02 -5.54
C GLU A 52 -3.76 -3.99 -5.49
N ALA A 53 -4.73 -4.03 -6.41
CA ALA A 53 -6.02 -3.38 -6.14
C ALA A 53 -6.85 -4.14 -5.07
N GLN A 54 -6.37 -5.31 -4.62
CA GLN A 54 -6.88 -6.00 -3.44
C GLN A 54 -5.98 -5.67 -2.24
N ALA A 55 -6.52 -4.79 -1.39
CA ALA A 55 -6.06 -4.48 -0.04
C ALA A 55 -4.67 -3.85 0.07
N SER A 56 -4.62 -2.52 -0.12
CA SER A 56 -4.00 -1.72 0.93
C SER A 56 -4.51 -2.25 2.28
N PRO A 57 -3.64 -2.54 3.28
CA PRO A 57 -4.15 -2.74 4.62
C PRO A 57 -4.97 -1.48 4.92
N GLU A 58 -6.29 -1.64 5.06
CA GLU A 58 -7.09 -0.61 5.69
C GLU A 58 -6.31 -0.18 6.95
N PRO A 59 -6.17 1.12 7.20
CA PRO A 59 -5.55 1.57 8.45
C PRO A 59 -6.24 0.80 9.57
N GLU A 60 -5.44 0.04 10.31
CA GLU A 60 -5.85 -0.92 11.33
C GLU A 60 -7.22 -0.58 11.92
N GLN A 61 -8.26 -1.32 11.51
CA GLN A 61 -9.64 -1.16 11.99
C GLN A 61 -9.81 -1.57 13.47
N THR A 62 -8.72 -1.59 14.25
CA THR A 62 -8.75 -1.88 15.67
C THR A 62 -9.28 -0.68 16.46
N CYS A 63 -9.24 0.54 15.92
CA CYS A 63 -9.77 1.73 16.60
C CYS A 63 -11.20 2.11 16.19
N ASP A 64 -11.65 1.83 14.96
CA ASP A 64 -12.88 2.42 14.44
C ASP A 64 -14.15 1.95 15.15
N ARG A 65 -14.27 0.64 15.45
CA ARG A 65 -15.45 0.10 16.16
C ARG A 65 -15.53 0.59 17.60
N ASP A 66 -14.38 0.64 18.28
CA ASP A 66 -14.32 1.04 19.68
C ASP A 66 -14.51 2.57 19.80
N LEU A 67 -13.98 3.37 18.87
CA LEU A 67 -14.27 4.80 18.76
C LEU A 67 -15.75 5.07 18.48
N LYS A 68 -16.38 4.33 17.55
CA LYS A 68 -17.82 4.43 17.27
C LYS A 68 -18.67 4.13 18.50
N ARG A 69 -18.30 3.11 19.29
CA ARG A 69 -18.98 2.79 20.55
C ARG A 69 -18.83 3.92 21.56
N ILE A 70 -17.62 4.43 21.77
CA ILE A 70 -17.35 5.55 22.69
C ILE A 70 -18.15 6.80 22.30
N LEU A 71 -18.21 7.13 21.00
CA LEU A 71 -18.99 8.28 20.50
C LEU A 71 -20.50 8.08 20.74
N THR A 72 -21.00 6.87 20.55
CA THR A 72 -22.41 6.52 20.79
C THR A 72 -22.75 6.64 22.28
N ASP A 73 -21.89 6.12 23.16
CA ASP A 73 -22.07 6.19 24.61
C ASP A 73 -22.05 7.64 25.12
N LEU A 74 -21.17 8.49 24.57
CA LEU A 74 -21.14 9.92 24.88
C LEU A 74 -22.39 10.66 24.38
N ALA A 75 -22.88 10.32 23.19
CA ALA A 75 -24.08 10.93 22.60
C ALA A 75 -25.37 10.58 23.36
N ALA A 76 -25.41 9.44 24.05
CA ALA A 76 -26.55 9.02 24.85
C ALA A 76 -26.71 9.79 26.18
N LEU A 77 -25.70 10.56 26.59
CA LEU A 77 -25.73 11.32 27.84
C LEU A 77 -26.59 12.59 27.68
N GLN A 78 -27.62 12.73 28.51
CA GLN A 78 -28.59 13.83 28.45
C GLN A 78 -28.23 15.05 29.34
N SER A 79 -27.02 15.09 29.92
CA SER A 79 -26.59 16.18 30.82
C SER A 79 -25.17 16.63 30.52
N PRO A 80 -24.92 17.96 30.46
CA PRO A 80 -23.57 18.51 30.26
C PRO A 80 -22.55 18.01 31.28
N SER A 81 -22.95 17.84 32.55
CA SER A 81 -22.05 17.39 33.63
C SER A 81 -21.62 15.93 33.43
N SER A 82 -22.50 15.09 32.90
CA SER A 82 -22.22 13.68 32.63
C SER A 82 -21.24 13.51 31.49
N ILE A 83 -21.40 14.30 30.41
CA ILE A 83 -20.49 14.28 29.25
C ILE A 83 -19.08 14.68 29.66
N VAL A 84 -18.94 15.78 30.40
CA VAL A 84 -17.64 16.28 30.89
C VAL A 84 -16.95 15.24 31.77
N ARG A 85 -17.69 14.58 32.67
CA ARG A 85 -17.12 13.54 33.55
C ARG A 85 -16.68 12.30 32.76
N ALA A 86 -17.48 11.85 31.79
CA ALA A 86 -17.15 10.71 30.95
C ALA A 86 -15.90 10.97 30.09
N ALA A 87 -15.81 12.15 29.46
CA ALA A 87 -14.64 12.55 28.67
C ALA A 87 -13.36 12.63 29.52
N ASN A 88 -13.43 13.20 30.72
CA ASN A 88 -12.29 13.27 31.64
C ASN A 88 -11.82 11.89 32.13
N ASN A 89 -12.73 10.92 32.31
CA ASN A 89 -12.35 9.56 32.67
C ASN A 89 -11.65 8.85 31.50
N LEU A 90 -12.12 9.05 30.26
CA LEU A 90 -11.49 8.50 29.07
C LEU A 90 -10.05 9.04 28.91
N ALA A 91 -9.86 10.34 29.11
CA ALA A 91 -8.55 10.99 29.03
C ALA A 91 -7.54 10.50 30.09
N LYS A 92 -8.00 9.89 31.20
CA LYS A 92 -7.14 9.30 32.23
C LYS A 92 -6.74 7.86 31.95
N MET A 93 -7.36 7.21 30.96
CA MET A 93 -7.09 5.81 30.59
C MET A 93 -6.10 5.68 29.43
N CYS A 94 -5.61 6.80 28.90
CA CYS A 94 -4.50 6.89 27.94
C CYS A 94 -3.24 7.39 28.65
#